data_AF-A0A4Q0I2I5-F1
#
_entry.id   AF-A0A4Q0I2I5-F1
#
_cell.length_a   1.000
_cell.length_b   1.000
_cell.length_c   1.000
_cell.angle_alpha   90.00
_cell.angle_beta   90.00
_cell.angle_gamma   90.00
#
_symmetry.space_group_name_H-M   'P 1'
#
loop_
_entity.id
_entity.type
_entity.pdbx_description
1 polymer ?
#
loop_
_entity_poly.entity_id
_entity_poly.type
_entity_poly.pdbx_seq_one_letter_code
_entity_poly.pdbx_strand_id
1 'polypeptide(L)'
;MKKLMPKRLSAFLAVFTILFSFCTLNIYSSGNINICVNGKYLNLDVPPIIESGRTLVPVRGVFESINADVEWLPESQKVKISKGGSIITLNINSNVAYINQESVKLDVPARIVDGRTLVPIRFISESIGASVGWDDTTRTVIINMDSNDAEVKKFEFNGNVGTLIGVSLKDIIKAFGEPDRIDLSKYGFDWYIYNNDLQRYIQIGIKNDKVVGVFTNSLYYKLNGSVGVGTDNISVDKKFGECVEYIKRENTFYMIDNSDEHKMYNINDEYFVTVFFDIFDDNKVTSYLLIDCQTEQAFDGYYGKPSEELRISYEREVFDLANAVRVRNGLTPFIWNDEIAAVARAHSKDMVLNNYFSHANLQEESPFDRMEKVGIGYTSAGENIAMGQTEAIFAHEAWMNSHGHRLNILGSFERLGVGIYIGDYDEIAYTQNFYTPPTR
;
A
#
# COMPACT_ATOMS: atom_id res chain seq x y z
N MET A 1 56.79 89.22 -5.49
CA MET A 1 55.71 88.33 -5.00
C MET A 1 56.33 87.01 -4.53
N LYS A 2 55.75 86.43 -3.47
CA LYS A 2 56.18 85.29 -2.61
C LYS A 2 56.85 84.13 -3.38
N LYS A 3 58.05 83.62 -3.02
CA LYS A 3 58.56 82.83 -1.86
C LYS A 3 58.23 81.31 -1.88
N LEU A 4 59.32 80.52 -1.75
CA LEU A 4 59.51 79.16 -1.17
C LEU A 4 59.43 77.86 -2.03
N MET A 5 60.64 77.35 -2.39
CA MET A 5 61.28 76.02 -2.15
C MET A 5 60.60 74.94 -1.23
N PRO A 6 61.06 73.65 -1.14
CA PRO A 6 61.21 72.57 -2.14
C PRO A 6 60.99 71.09 -1.59
N LYS A 7 61.31 70.06 -2.41
CA LYS A 7 61.83 68.68 -2.11
C LYS A 7 60.91 67.44 -1.88
N ARG A 8 61.16 66.42 -2.76
CA ARG A 8 61.16 64.91 -2.62
C ARG A 8 59.78 64.24 -2.39
N LEU A 9 59.42 63.05 -2.90
CA LEU A 9 60.12 61.76 -3.06
C LEU A 9 59.25 60.78 -3.92
N SER A 10 59.90 59.92 -4.73
CA SER A 10 59.56 58.56 -5.25
C SER A 10 58.13 58.07 -5.57
N ALA A 11 57.96 57.43 -6.73
CA ALA A 11 57.44 56.05 -6.86
C ALA A 11 57.60 55.49 -8.29
N PHE A 12 58.04 54.23 -8.37
CA PHE A 12 58.35 53.41 -9.54
C PHE A 12 57.09 52.73 -10.09
N LEU A 13 56.89 52.67 -11.41
CA LEU A 13 56.02 51.67 -12.04
C LEU A 13 56.50 51.43 -13.49
N ALA A 14 56.98 50.22 -13.78
CA ALA A 14 57.32 49.79 -15.13
C ALA A 14 56.77 48.38 -15.39
N VAL A 15 56.13 48.29 -16.54
CA VAL A 15 55.36 47.18 -17.12
C VAL A 15 56.29 46.05 -17.59
N PHE A 16 55.92 44.79 -17.34
CA PHE A 16 56.49 43.64 -18.03
C PHE A 16 55.40 42.66 -18.46
N THR A 17 55.20 42.57 -19.78
CA THR A 17 54.32 41.63 -20.48
C THR A 17 54.95 40.24 -20.50
N ILE A 18 54.26 39.24 -19.94
CA ILE A 18 54.60 37.81 -20.04
C ILE A 18 53.60 37.13 -20.96
N LEU A 19 54.12 36.51 -22.04
CA LEU A 19 53.45 35.53 -22.88
C LEU A 19 52.99 34.35 -22.01
N PHE A 20 51.68 34.15 -21.83
CA PHE A 20 51.12 32.90 -21.32
C PHE A 20 50.67 32.04 -22.50
N SER A 21 51.42 30.96 -22.73
CA SER A 21 50.95 29.81 -23.51
C SER A 21 49.71 29.26 -22.81
N PHE A 22 48.54 29.33 -23.48
CA PHE A 22 47.32 28.68 -23.03
C PHE A 22 47.52 27.16 -23.09
N CYS A 23 48.03 26.58 -22.00
CA CYS A 23 47.77 25.20 -21.69
C CYS A 23 46.32 25.15 -21.21
N THR A 24 45.39 24.75 -22.08
CA THR A 24 44.03 24.41 -21.67
C THR A 24 44.12 23.20 -20.76
N LEU A 25 44.21 23.43 -19.45
CA LEU A 25 43.88 22.42 -18.47
C LEU A 25 42.40 22.10 -18.70
N ASN A 26 42.13 20.88 -19.17
CA ASN A 26 40.81 20.29 -19.01
C ASN A 26 40.58 20.16 -17.50
N ILE A 27 39.91 21.15 -16.93
CA ILE A 27 39.33 21.06 -15.59
C ILE A 27 38.16 20.10 -15.74
N TYR A 28 38.40 18.81 -15.56
CA TYR A 28 37.31 17.89 -15.27
C TYR A 28 36.76 18.26 -13.90
N SER A 29 35.60 18.91 -13.89
CA SER A 29 34.76 19.00 -12.70
C SER A 29 34.63 17.59 -12.11
N SER A 30 35.10 17.38 -10.89
CA SER A 30 34.90 16.13 -10.16
C SER A 30 33.41 16.04 -9.81
N GLY A 31 32.61 15.50 -10.73
CA GLY A 31 31.17 15.37 -10.54
C GLY A 31 30.84 14.63 -9.24
N ASN A 32 29.85 15.12 -8.50
CA ASN A 32 29.36 14.47 -7.30
C ASN A 32 28.98 13.01 -7.60
N ILE A 33 29.35 12.10 -6.69
CA ILE A 33 28.99 10.67 -6.78
C ILE A 33 27.73 10.47 -5.94
N ASN A 34 26.69 9.90 -6.56
CA ASN A 34 25.45 9.57 -5.88
C ASN A 34 25.51 8.12 -5.36
N ILE A 35 24.81 7.85 -4.27
CA ILE A 35 24.63 6.48 -3.75
C ILE A 35 23.14 6.17 -3.73
N CYS A 36 22.74 5.07 -4.38
CA CYS A 36 21.39 4.54 -4.39
C CYS A 36 21.39 3.15 -3.75
N VAL A 37 20.59 2.95 -2.70
CA VAL A 37 20.47 1.68 -1.97
C VAL A 37 19.03 1.20 -2.07
N ASN A 38 18.82 0.00 -2.62
CA ASN A 38 17.49 -0.60 -2.82
C ASN A 38 16.48 0.39 -3.46
N GLY A 39 16.91 1.18 -4.45
CA GLY A 39 16.10 2.17 -5.13
C GLY A 39 15.99 3.55 -4.45
N LYS A 40 16.56 3.75 -3.26
CA LYS A 40 16.55 5.02 -2.52
C LYS A 40 17.90 5.73 -2.57
N TYR A 41 17.91 6.99 -3.01
CA TYR A 41 19.11 7.84 -2.95
C TYR A 41 19.43 8.25 -1.52
N LEU A 42 20.70 8.13 -1.13
CA LEU A 42 21.19 8.53 0.18
C LEU A 42 21.76 9.94 0.15
N ASN A 43 21.41 10.73 1.17
CA ASN A 43 22.07 11.99 1.46
C ASN A 43 23.18 11.73 2.48
N LEU A 44 24.44 11.90 2.08
CA LEU A 44 25.61 11.62 2.90
C LEU A 44 26.22 12.92 3.43
N ASP A 45 26.64 12.90 4.69
CA ASP A 45 27.27 14.04 5.37
C ASP A 45 28.71 14.29 4.90
N VAL A 46 29.40 13.24 4.42
CA VAL A 46 30.67 13.33 3.69
C VAL A 46 30.50 12.68 2.32
N PRO A 47 30.91 13.35 1.22
CA PRO A 47 30.72 12.79 -0.12
C PRO A 47 31.58 11.55 -0.36
N PRO A 48 31.13 10.59 -1.19
CA PRO A 48 31.97 9.50 -1.66
C PRO A 48 33.16 10.02 -2.48
N ILE A 49 34.27 9.28 -2.44
CA ILE A 49 35.47 9.61 -3.23
C ILE A 49 35.89 8.42 -4.09
N ILE A 50 36.68 8.67 -5.13
CA ILE A 50 37.35 7.62 -5.90
C ILE A 50 38.83 7.64 -5.59
N GLU A 51 39.36 6.53 -5.09
CA GLU A 51 40.79 6.33 -4.87
C GLU A 51 41.22 5.10 -5.68
N SER A 52 42.23 5.25 -6.54
CA SER A 52 42.78 4.15 -7.38
C SER A 52 41.72 3.35 -8.16
N GLY A 53 40.67 4.02 -8.66
CA GLY A 53 39.59 3.37 -9.41
C GLY A 53 38.60 2.55 -8.55
N ARG A 54 38.58 2.78 -7.24
CA ARG A 54 37.58 2.25 -6.31
C ARG A 54 36.83 3.38 -5.63
N THR A 55 35.51 3.24 -5.53
CA THR A 55 34.68 4.19 -4.79
C THR A 55 34.70 3.88 -3.30
N LEU A 56 35.03 4.88 -2.50
CA LEU A 56 34.99 4.82 -1.04
C LEU A 56 33.79 5.62 -0.54
N VAL A 57 33.04 5.04 0.39
CA VAL A 57 31.81 5.63 0.95
C VAL A 57 31.88 5.74 2.47
N PRO A 58 31.20 6.73 3.09
CA PRO A 58 31.05 6.79 4.55
C PRO A 58 30.37 5.53 5.06
N VAL A 59 31.06 4.81 5.96
CA VAL A 59 30.63 3.48 6.42
C VAL A 59 29.23 3.51 7.05
N ARG A 60 28.96 4.42 8.00
CA ARG A 60 27.66 4.46 8.69
C ARG A 60 26.52 4.84 7.74
N GLY A 61 26.72 5.91 6.96
CA GLY A 61 25.70 6.42 6.06
C GLY A 61 25.20 5.37 5.05
N VAL A 62 26.06 4.45 4.62
CA VAL A 62 25.66 3.38 3.71
C VAL A 62 25.26 2.09 4.43
N PHE A 63 26.05 1.59 5.38
CA PHE A 63 25.84 0.26 5.96
C PHE A 63 24.71 0.21 7.00
N GLU A 64 24.46 1.30 7.74
CA GLU A 64 23.29 1.38 8.61
C GLU A 64 21.99 1.45 7.77
N SER A 65 22.04 2.05 6.57
CA SER A 65 20.88 2.12 5.67
C SER A 65 20.43 0.75 5.15
N ILE A 66 21.30 -0.26 5.23
CA ILE A 66 20.99 -1.66 4.95
C ILE A 66 20.92 -2.52 6.22
N ASN A 67 20.64 -1.94 7.39
CA ASN A 67 20.51 -2.65 8.67
C ASN A 67 21.78 -3.44 9.09
N ALA A 68 22.98 -2.92 8.81
CA ALA A 68 24.21 -3.43 9.40
C ALA A 68 24.60 -2.60 10.63
N ASP A 69 25.09 -3.26 11.68
CA ASP A 69 25.64 -2.60 12.86
C ASP A 69 27.07 -2.15 12.58
N VAL A 70 27.37 -0.87 12.84
CA VAL A 70 28.70 -0.29 12.61
C VAL A 70 29.31 0.22 13.92
N GLU A 71 30.37 -0.45 14.34
CA GLU A 71 31.10 -0.15 15.57
C GLU A 71 32.49 0.41 15.25
N TRP A 72 32.87 1.51 15.91
CA TRP A 72 34.23 2.05 15.85
C TRP A 72 35.02 1.59 17.07
N LEU A 73 36.18 0.99 16.85
CA LEU A 73 37.07 0.47 17.89
C LEU A 73 38.28 1.40 18.03
N PRO A 74 38.23 2.39 18.94
CA PRO A 74 39.22 3.49 18.99
C PRO A 74 40.62 3.02 19.37
N GLU A 75 40.75 2.07 20.30
CA GLU A 75 42.04 1.60 20.80
C GLU A 75 42.91 0.93 19.73
N SER A 76 42.26 0.37 18.70
CA SER A 76 42.94 -0.35 17.62
C SER A 76 42.75 0.28 16.24
N GLN A 77 42.09 1.45 16.17
CA GLN A 77 41.75 2.15 14.93
C GLN A 77 41.10 1.23 13.88
N LYS A 78 40.06 0.51 14.32
CA LYS A 78 39.32 -0.41 13.47
C LYS A 78 37.86 0.00 13.36
N VAL A 79 37.25 -0.31 12.23
CA VAL A 79 35.79 -0.34 12.10
C VAL A 79 35.34 -1.78 12.00
N LYS A 80 34.31 -2.13 12.76
CA LYS A 80 33.66 -3.43 12.74
C LYS A 80 32.24 -3.26 12.21
N ILE A 81 31.88 -4.06 11.22
CA ILE A 81 30.57 -4.07 10.57
C ILE A 81 29.98 -5.46 10.80
N SER A 82 28.77 -5.54 11.33
CA SER A 82 28.10 -6.80 11.63
C SER A 82 26.72 -6.86 10.97
N LYS A 83 26.43 -7.92 10.21
CA LYS A 83 25.12 -8.15 9.59
C LYS A 83 24.92 -9.62 9.25
N GLY A 84 23.76 -10.19 9.58
CA GLY A 84 23.40 -11.56 9.18
C GLY A 84 24.41 -12.63 9.60
N GLY A 85 25.02 -12.49 10.77
CA GLY A 85 26.07 -13.41 11.27
C GLY A 85 27.48 -13.18 10.71
N SER A 86 27.63 -12.34 9.68
CA SER A 86 28.94 -11.95 9.16
C SER A 86 29.52 -10.76 9.93
N ILE A 87 30.79 -10.86 10.32
CA ILE A 87 31.56 -9.80 10.99
C ILE A 87 32.73 -9.41 10.10
N ILE A 88 32.74 -8.16 9.66
CA ILE A 88 33.83 -7.57 8.89
C ILE A 88 34.58 -6.59 9.78
N THR A 89 35.90 -6.71 9.83
CA THR A 89 36.77 -5.77 10.57
C THR A 89 37.79 -5.17 9.63
N LEU A 90 37.82 -3.84 9.52
CA LEU A 90 38.80 -3.11 8.71
C LEU A 90 39.75 -2.32 9.61
N ASN A 91 41.04 -2.41 9.30
CA ASN A 91 42.05 -1.57 9.90
C ASN A 91 42.21 -0.31 9.04
N ILE A 92 42.15 0.88 9.66
CA ILE A 92 42.37 2.13 8.93
C ILE A 92 43.79 2.13 8.33
N ASN A 93 43.91 2.59 7.09
CA ASN A 93 45.16 2.64 6.33
C ASN A 93 45.86 1.30 6.05
N SER A 94 45.17 0.17 6.24
CA SER A 94 45.67 -1.15 5.85
C SER A 94 44.94 -1.71 4.64
N ASN A 95 45.67 -2.44 3.78
CA ASN A 95 45.09 -3.27 2.71
C ASN A 95 44.66 -4.66 3.22
N VAL A 96 44.54 -4.85 4.53
CA VAL A 96 44.10 -6.10 5.14
C VAL A 96 42.83 -5.84 5.93
N ALA A 97 41.77 -6.56 5.58
CA ALA A 97 40.53 -6.66 6.32
C ALA A 97 40.35 -8.10 6.81
N TYR A 98 39.37 -8.31 7.69
CA TYR A 98 39.00 -9.63 8.18
C TYR A 98 37.51 -9.85 7.98
N ILE A 99 37.13 -11.02 7.48
CA ILE A 99 35.74 -11.48 7.39
C ILE A 99 35.65 -12.75 8.25
N ASN A 100 34.82 -12.74 9.29
CA ASN A 100 34.67 -13.88 10.21
C ASN A 100 36.01 -14.44 10.73
N GLN A 101 36.96 -13.53 11.01
CA GLN A 101 38.34 -13.79 11.46
C GLN A 101 39.33 -14.25 10.38
N GLU A 102 38.90 -14.52 9.16
CA GLU A 102 39.80 -14.83 8.03
C GLU A 102 40.31 -13.55 7.37
N SER A 103 41.63 -13.48 7.09
CA SER A 103 42.24 -12.29 6.50
C SER A 103 41.97 -12.21 4.99
N VAL A 104 41.54 -11.04 4.53
CA VAL A 104 41.30 -10.74 3.12
C VAL A 104 42.03 -9.47 2.71
N LYS A 105 42.58 -9.47 1.49
CA LYS A 105 43.29 -8.33 0.94
C LYS A 105 42.33 -7.37 0.25
N LEU A 106 42.45 -6.08 0.57
CA LEU A 106 41.75 -4.98 -0.08
C LEU A 106 42.56 -4.43 -1.25
N ASP A 107 41.87 -4.01 -2.31
CA ASP A 107 42.47 -3.24 -3.40
C ASP A 107 42.90 -1.84 -2.95
N VAL A 108 42.11 -1.23 -2.07
CA VAL A 108 42.34 0.11 -1.51
C VAL A 108 42.02 0.09 -0.01
N PRO A 109 42.82 0.76 0.85
CA PRO A 109 42.55 0.77 2.29
C PRO A 109 41.30 1.56 2.65
N ALA A 110 40.75 1.29 3.84
CA ALA A 110 39.85 2.23 4.49
C ALA A 110 40.59 3.52 4.89
N ARG A 111 39.92 4.67 4.76
CA ARG A 111 40.46 6.01 5.06
C ARG A 111 39.62 6.71 6.10
N ILE A 112 40.21 7.72 6.75
CA ILE A 112 39.44 8.73 7.47
C ILE A 112 39.52 10.01 6.67
N VAL A 113 38.37 10.53 6.25
CA VAL A 113 38.22 11.79 5.52
C VAL A 113 37.15 12.61 6.23
N ASP A 114 37.48 13.85 6.60
CA ASP A 114 36.58 14.78 7.31
C ASP A 114 35.92 14.16 8.56
N GLY A 115 36.68 13.35 9.31
CA GLY A 115 36.19 12.69 10.52
C GLY A 115 35.22 11.52 10.27
N ARG A 116 35.05 11.08 9.02
CA ARG A 116 34.29 9.88 8.65
C ARG A 116 35.21 8.78 8.15
N THR A 117 34.92 7.56 8.57
CA THR A 117 35.58 6.37 8.02
C THR A 117 34.96 6.03 6.68
N LEU A 118 35.79 6.07 5.64
CA LEU A 118 35.45 5.76 4.26
C LEU A 118 36.01 4.40 3.89
N VAL A 119 35.15 3.52 3.34
CA VAL A 119 35.50 2.13 3.03
C VAL A 119 35.21 1.81 1.55
N PRO A 120 36.00 0.93 0.90
CA PRO A 120 35.72 0.49 -0.46
C PRO A 120 34.36 -0.20 -0.53
N ILE A 121 33.41 0.39 -1.28
CA ILE A 121 32.02 -0.05 -1.24
C ILE A 121 31.86 -1.52 -1.68
N ARG A 122 32.46 -1.88 -2.82
CA ARG A 122 32.30 -3.19 -3.45
C ARG A 122 32.70 -4.33 -2.50
N PHE A 123 33.87 -4.19 -1.88
CA PHE A 123 34.40 -5.22 -0.98
C PHE A 123 33.45 -5.51 0.18
N ILE A 124 32.93 -4.45 0.81
CA ILE A 124 32.07 -4.61 1.98
C ILE A 124 30.68 -5.09 1.57
N SER A 125 30.10 -4.51 0.52
CA SER A 125 28.78 -4.87 0.01
C SER A 125 28.70 -6.33 -0.44
N GLU A 126 29.67 -6.82 -1.20
CA GLU A 126 29.69 -8.22 -1.65
C GLU A 126 29.84 -9.19 -0.46
N SER A 127 30.65 -8.82 0.54
CA SER A 127 30.88 -9.63 1.75
C SER A 127 29.66 -9.76 2.66
N ILE A 128 28.62 -8.94 2.46
CA ILE A 128 27.35 -8.98 3.22
C ILE A 128 26.14 -9.30 2.33
N GLY A 129 26.37 -9.84 1.13
CA GLY A 129 25.31 -10.30 0.22
C GLY A 129 24.61 -9.20 -0.58
N ALA A 130 25.29 -8.10 -0.88
CA ALA A 130 24.78 -7.04 -1.74
C ALA A 130 25.54 -6.99 -3.07
N SER A 131 24.79 -6.83 -4.18
CA SER A 131 25.34 -6.53 -5.49
C SER A 131 25.60 -5.02 -5.63
N VAL A 132 26.71 -4.67 -6.31
CA VAL A 132 27.12 -3.28 -6.53
C VAL A 132 27.28 -2.98 -8.01
N GLY A 133 26.41 -2.12 -8.53
CA GLY A 133 26.45 -1.55 -9.87
C GLY A 133 27.02 -0.12 -9.91
N TRP A 134 27.44 0.29 -11.10
CA TRP A 134 27.81 1.68 -11.41
C TRP A 134 26.99 2.15 -12.61
N ASP A 135 26.24 3.23 -12.44
CA ASP A 135 25.63 3.96 -13.54
C ASP A 135 26.50 5.16 -13.90
N ASP A 136 27.11 5.10 -15.08
CA ASP A 136 28.02 6.12 -15.58
C ASP A 136 27.30 7.42 -15.97
N THR A 137 26.04 7.32 -16.40
CA THR A 137 25.22 8.47 -16.84
C THR A 137 24.90 9.37 -15.65
N THR A 138 24.51 8.77 -14.53
CA THR A 138 24.11 9.49 -13.31
C THR A 138 25.22 9.58 -12.26
N ARG A 139 26.39 8.96 -12.53
CA ARG A 139 27.50 8.78 -11.59
C ARG A 139 27.03 8.20 -10.25
N THR A 140 26.20 7.17 -10.34
CA THR A 140 25.55 6.56 -9.17
C THR A 140 26.13 5.18 -8.87
N VAL A 141 26.53 4.96 -7.62
CA VAL A 141 26.74 3.60 -7.11
C VAL A 141 25.38 3.04 -6.73
N ILE A 142 24.98 1.94 -7.36
CA ILE A 142 23.72 1.24 -7.10
C ILE A 142 24.03 0.02 -6.25
N ILE A 143 23.42 -0.06 -5.06
CA ILE A 143 23.60 -1.16 -4.13
C ILE A 143 22.25 -1.84 -3.96
N ASN A 144 22.17 -3.11 -4.33
CA ASN A 144 20.98 -3.91 -4.14
C ASN A 144 21.33 -5.09 -3.24
N MET A 145 20.56 -5.34 -2.20
CA MET A 145 20.67 -6.60 -1.47
C MET A 145 20.18 -7.72 -2.37
N ASP A 146 20.99 -8.76 -2.59
CA ASP A 146 20.49 -9.97 -3.24
C ASP A 146 19.41 -10.53 -2.31
N SER A 147 18.18 -10.60 -2.81
CA SER A 147 16.98 -10.96 -2.05
C SER A 147 16.91 -12.43 -1.68
N ASN A 148 18.06 -13.07 -1.44
CA ASN A 148 18.19 -14.51 -1.27
C ASN A 148 18.85 -15.02 0.01
N ASP A 149 19.37 -14.20 0.94
CA ASP A 149 19.95 -14.73 2.19
C ASP A 149 19.89 -13.77 3.41
N ALA A 150 18.71 -13.19 3.66
CA ALA A 150 18.27 -13.17 5.05
C ALA A 150 17.56 -14.52 5.25
N GLU A 151 17.65 -15.14 6.42
CA GLU A 151 16.58 -16.05 6.85
C GLU A 151 15.27 -15.29 6.69
N VAL A 152 14.59 -15.48 5.56
CA VAL A 152 13.23 -15.03 5.36
C VAL A 152 12.51 -15.82 6.42
N LYS A 153 12.13 -15.15 7.53
CA LYS A 153 11.01 -15.64 8.34
C LYS A 153 9.96 -15.95 7.31
N LYS A 154 9.79 -17.24 7.01
CA LYS A 154 8.83 -17.71 6.03
C LYS A 154 7.54 -17.08 6.49
N PHE A 155 7.00 -16.15 5.69
CA PHE A 155 5.74 -15.55 6.04
C PHE A 155 4.74 -16.70 6.09
N GLU A 156 4.32 -17.04 7.29
CA GLU A 156 3.33 -18.07 7.56
C GLU A 156 2.12 -17.36 8.12
N PHE A 157 1.08 -17.26 7.29
CA PHE A 157 -0.16 -16.65 7.69
C PHE A 157 -0.90 -17.56 8.67
N ASN A 158 -1.14 -17.06 9.88
CA ASN A 158 -1.77 -17.80 10.97
C ASN A 158 -3.26 -17.47 11.16
N GLY A 159 -3.87 -16.79 10.19
CA GLY A 159 -5.26 -16.34 10.25
C GLY A 159 -5.47 -14.96 10.88
N ASN A 160 -4.41 -14.30 11.38
CA ASN A 160 -4.50 -12.91 11.86
C ASN A 160 -4.33 -11.91 10.71
N VAL A 161 -5.42 -11.34 10.20
CA VAL A 161 -5.39 -10.45 9.02
C VAL A 161 -4.60 -9.15 9.24
N GLY A 162 -4.45 -8.71 10.49
CA GLY A 162 -3.65 -7.51 10.79
C GLY A 162 -2.18 -7.69 10.41
N THR A 163 -1.67 -8.92 10.41
CA THR A 163 -0.27 -9.20 10.02
C THR A 163 -0.05 -9.23 8.51
N LEU A 164 -1.12 -9.06 7.71
CA LEU A 164 -1.00 -8.98 6.26
C LEU A 164 -0.60 -7.58 5.79
N ILE A 165 -0.95 -6.51 6.51
CA ILE A 165 -0.62 -5.14 6.11
C ILE A 165 0.91 -4.99 5.94
N GLY A 166 1.34 -4.46 4.81
CA GLY A 166 2.74 -4.28 4.44
C GLY A 166 3.46 -5.52 3.92
N VAL A 167 2.83 -6.71 3.95
CA VAL A 167 3.40 -7.95 3.39
C VAL A 167 3.59 -7.82 1.88
N SER A 168 4.62 -8.47 1.34
CA SER A 168 4.90 -8.41 -0.10
C SER A 168 3.89 -9.23 -0.91
N LEU A 169 3.55 -8.77 -2.12
CA LEU A 169 2.71 -9.53 -3.05
C LEU A 169 3.26 -10.96 -3.26
N LYS A 170 4.58 -11.12 -3.38
CA LYS A 170 5.24 -12.43 -3.51
C LYS A 170 4.89 -13.38 -2.36
N ASP A 171 4.90 -12.88 -1.12
CA ASP A 171 4.57 -13.69 0.05
C ASP A 171 3.07 -13.98 0.14
N ILE A 172 2.22 -13.05 -0.32
CA ILE A 172 0.78 -13.28 -0.46
C ILE A 172 0.50 -14.40 -1.46
N ILE A 173 1.06 -14.33 -2.67
CA ILE A 173 0.89 -15.39 -3.69
C ILE A 173 1.41 -16.74 -3.18
N LYS A 174 2.49 -16.74 -2.40
CA LYS A 174 3.01 -17.97 -1.78
C LYS A 174 2.07 -18.54 -0.71
N ALA A 175 1.38 -17.69 0.05
CA ALA A 175 0.52 -18.10 1.16
C ALA A 175 -0.92 -18.46 0.72
N PHE A 176 -1.46 -17.73 -0.26
CA PHE A 176 -2.86 -17.85 -0.69
C PHE A 176 -3.01 -18.45 -2.10
N GLY A 177 -1.94 -18.48 -2.90
CA GLY A 177 -2.01 -18.80 -4.33
C GLY A 177 -2.30 -17.56 -5.18
N GLU A 178 -2.56 -17.77 -6.47
CA GLU A 178 -3.04 -16.71 -7.35
C GLU A 178 -4.46 -16.29 -6.97
N PRO A 179 -4.82 -14.99 -7.09
CA PRO A 179 -6.19 -14.54 -6.85
C PRO A 179 -7.14 -15.06 -7.93
N ASP A 180 -8.41 -15.17 -7.57
CA ASP A 180 -9.48 -15.59 -8.47
C ASP A 180 -9.89 -14.46 -9.43
N ARG A 181 -9.76 -13.22 -8.95
CA ARG A 181 -10.05 -11.99 -9.69
C ARG A 181 -9.24 -10.83 -9.12
N ILE A 182 -8.97 -9.85 -9.97
CA ILE A 182 -8.40 -8.57 -9.56
C ILE A 182 -9.44 -7.49 -9.84
N ASP A 183 -9.78 -6.72 -8.81
CA ASP A 183 -10.80 -5.68 -8.82
C ASP A 183 -10.19 -4.33 -8.45
N LEU A 184 -10.62 -3.25 -9.08
CA LEU A 184 -10.14 -1.91 -8.79
C LEU A 184 -10.83 -1.36 -7.53
N SER A 185 -10.05 -0.87 -6.56
CA SER A 185 -10.58 -0.22 -5.36
C SER A 185 -10.83 1.27 -5.54
N LYS A 186 -11.64 1.87 -4.64
CA LYS A 186 -11.83 3.33 -4.61
C LYS A 186 -10.53 4.11 -4.42
N TYR A 187 -9.55 3.51 -3.75
CA TYR A 187 -8.23 4.10 -3.47
C TYR A 187 -7.25 4.02 -4.65
N GLY A 188 -7.66 3.39 -5.76
CA GLY A 188 -6.81 3.18 -6.94
C GLY A 188 -5.74 2.11 -6.76
N PHE A 189 -5.91 1.20 -5.80
CA PHE A 189 -5.13 -0.04 -5.70
C PHE A 189 -5.97 -1.23 -6.15
N ASP A 190 -5.32 -2.38 -6.32
CA ASP A 190 -5.97 -3.58 -6.82
C ASP A 190 -6.36 -4.51 -5.66
N TRP A 191 -7.64 -4.84 -5.54
CA TRP A 191 -8.14 -5.93 -4.69
C TRP A 191 -7.87 -7.27 -5.35
N TYR A 192 -7.04 -8.09 -4.71
CA TYR A 192 -6.83 -9.49 -5.04
C TYR A 192 -7.92 -10.29 -4.34
N ILE A 193 -8.90 -10.76 -5.10
CA ILE A 193 -10.10 -11.42 -4.61
C ILE A 193 -9.85 -12.94 -4.53
N TYR A 194 -10.07 -13.53 -3.36
CA TYR A 194 -10.05 -14.98 -3.13
C TYR A 194 -11.46 -15.44 -2.76
N ASN A 195 -12.21 -15.91 -3.76
CA ASN A 195 -13.63 -16.25 -3.66
C ASN A 195 -13.97 -17.69 -4.12
N ASN A 196 -12.98 -18.50 -4.50
CA ASN A 196 -13.18 -19.93 -4.80
C ASN A 196 -13.69 -20.73 -3.59
N ASP A 197 -13.26 -20.37 -2.37
CA ASP A 197 -13.82 -20.87 -1.12
C ASP A 197 -14.51 -19.73 -0.38
N LEU A 198 -15.81 -19.58 -0.60
CA LEU A 198 -16.64 -18.54 0.02
C LEU A 198 -16.72 -18.64 1.55
N GLN A 199 -16.40 -19.79 2.16
CA GLN A 199 -16.28 -19.86 3.62
C GLN A 199 -15.03 -19.15 4.12
N ARG A 200 -14.01 -19.01 3.26
CA ARG A 200 -12.72 -18.35 3.50
C ARG A 200 -12.56 -17.09 2.64
N TYR A 201 -13.67 -16.45 2.28
CA TYR A 201 -13.66 -15.24 1.45
C TYR A 201 -12.76 -14.15 2.07
N ILE A 202 -11.84 -13.62 1.26
CA ILE A 202 -10.95 -12.53 1.63
C ILE A 202 -10.58 -11.70 0.39
N GLN A 203 -10.45 -10.40 0.56
CA GLN A 203 -9.93 -9.46 -0.43
C GLN A 203 -8.63 -8.87 0.12
N ILE A 204 -7.56 -8.88 -0.67
CA ILE A 204 -6.24 -8.37 -0.27
C ILE A 204 -5.84 -7.24 -1.23
N GLY A 205 -5.80 -6.00 -0.74
CA GLY A 205 -5.51 -4.82 -1.52
C GLY A 205 -4.01 -4.66 -1.71
N ILE A 206 -3.54 -4.56 -2.96
CA ILE A 206 -2.12 -4.49 -3.31
C ILE A 206 -1.81 -3.17 -4.01
N LYS A 207 -0.81 -2.46 -3.51
CA LYS A 207 -0.25 -1.25 -4.13
C LYS A 207 1.26 -1.29 -4.01
N ASN A 208 1.96 -1.06 -5.13
CA ASN A 208 3.44 -1.11 -5.17
C ASN A 208 4.01 -2.40 -4.56
N ASP A 209 3.48 -3.56 -4.97
CA ASP A 209 3.86 -4.91 -4.50
C ASP A 209 3.72 -5.14 -2.99
N LYS A 210 2.90 -4.36 -2.30
CA LYS A 210 2.62 -4.50 -0.87
C LYS A 210 1.14 -4.49 -0.56
N VAL A 211 0.77 -5.20 0.49
CA VAL A 211 -0.58 -5.17 1.04
C VAL A 211 -0.85 -3.81 1.69
N VAL A 212 -1.89 -3.15 1.22
CA VAL A 212 -2.41 -1.85 1.69
C VAL A 212 -3.84 -1.93 2.19
N GLY A 213 -4.55 -3.02 1.92
CA GLY A 213 -5.90 -3.23 2.42
C GLY A 213 -6.21 -4.71 2.62
N VAL A 214 -7.14 -5.00 3.54
CA VAL A 214 -7.68 -6.35 3.70
C VAL A 214 -9.15 -6.26 4.08
N PHE A 215 -10.01 -6.98 3.38
CA PHE A 215 -11.40 -7.18 3.80
C PHE A 215 -11.68 -8.66 3.97
N THR A 216 -12.45 -9.02 5.00
CA THR A 216 -13.03 -10.35 5.11
C THR A 216 -14.27 -10.36 5.99
N ASN A 217 -15.22 -11.23 5.63
CA ASN A 217 -16.34 -11.65 6.46
C ASN A 217 -16.24 -13.15 6.85
N SER A 218 -15.14 -13.82 6.55
CA SER A 218 -14.90 -15.22 6.90
C SER A 218 -14.86 -15.48 8.41
N LEU A 219 -15.37 -16.63 8.83
CA LEU A 219 -15.26 -17.13 10.22
C LEU A 219 -13.84 -17.59 10.59
N TYR A 220 -12.99 -17.86 9.59
CA TYR A 220 -11.65 -18.42 9.80
C TYR A 220 -10.62 -17.35 10.20
N TYR A 221 -10.84 -16.13 9.74
CA TYR A 221 -9.89 -15.04 9.91
C TYR A 221 -10.27 -14.20 11.12
N LYS A 222 -9.24 -13.65 11.77
CA LYS A 222 -9.39 -12.79 12.96
C LYS A 222 -8.48 -11.59 12.86
N LEU A 223 -8.83 -10.55 13.58
CA LEU A 223 -8.04 -9.36 13.80
C LEU A 223 -7.38 -9.42 15.18
N ASN A 224 -6.07 -9.14 15.23
CA ASN A 224 -5.26 -9.22 16.44
C ASN A 224 -5.40 -10.57 17.19
N GLY A 225 -5.62 -11.65 16.41
CA GLY A 225 -5.81 -13.02 16.89
C GLY A 225 -7.09 -13.30 17.70
N SER A 226 -7.86 -12.28 18.10
CA SER A 226 -8.98 -12.43 19.03
C SER A 226 -10.32 -11.91 18.52
N VAL A 227 -10.33 -10.83 17.73
CA VAL A 227 -11.57 -10.24 17.21
C VAL A 227 -11.91 -10.91 15.89
N GLY A 228 -13.00 -11.65 15.84
CA GLY A 228 -13.51 -12.26 14.61
C GLY A 228 -15.03 -12.14 14.53
N VAL A 229 -15.62 -12.69 13.47
CA VAL A 229 -17.08 -12.74 13.33
C VAL A 229 -17.71 -13.37 14.58
N GLY A 230 -18.76 -12.74 15.11
CA GLY A 230 -19.44 -13.15 16.35
C GLY A 230 -18.87 -12.54 17.63
N THR A 231 -17.77 -11.78 17.57
CA THR A 231 -17.26 -11.04 18.74
C THR A 231 -18.22 -9.89 19.09
N ASP A 232 -18.49 -9.66 20.37
CA ASP A 232 -19.36 -8.56 20.81
C ASP A 232 -18.64 -7.19 20.72
N ASN A 233 -19.41 -6.12 20.48
CA ASN A 233 -18.88 -4.77 20.32
C ASN A 233 -18.11 -4.26 21.57
N ILE A 234 -18.51 -4.64 22.79
CA ILE A 234 -17.82 -4.26 24.03
C ILE A 234 -16.40 -4.85 24.07
N SER A 235 -16.25 -6.11 23.67
CA SER A 235 -14.95 -6.77 23.54
C SER A 235 -14.08 -6.12 22.47
N VAL A 236 -14.68 -5.64 21.37
CA VAL A 236 -13.96 -4.86 20.33
C VAL A 236 -13.45 -3.54 20.89
N ASP A 237 -14.32 -2.74 21.52
CA ASP A 237 -13.95 -1.44 22.13
C ASP A 237 -12.85 -1.63 23.19
N LYS A 238 -12.96 -2.67 24.03
CA LYS A 238 -11.91 -3.00 25.02
C LYS A 238 -10.58 -3.37 24.37
N LYS A 239 -10.61 -3.98 23.19
CA LYS A 239 -9.41 -4.46 22.50
C LYS A 239 -8.69 -3.37 21.72
N PHE A 240 -9.44 -2.47 21.07
CA PHE A 240 -8.88 -1.44 20.18
C PHE A 240 -8.89 -0.03 20.77
N GLY A 241 -9.62 0.21 21.86
CA GLY A 241 -9.67 1.50 22.53
C GLY A 241 -10.68 2.44 21.89
N GLU A 242 -10.31 3.71 21.79
CA GLU A 242 -11.21 4.76 21.30
C GLU A 242 -11.37 4.72 19.79
N CYS A 243 -12.59 5.02 19.33
CA CYS A 243 -12.89 5.13 17.91
C CYS A 243 -12.28 6.41 17.33
N VAL A 244 -11.97 6.36 16.03
CA VAL A 244 -11.51 7.52 15.27
C VAL A 244 -12.71 8.41 14.94
N GLU A 245 -12.72 9.65 15.42
CA GLU A 245 -13.78 10.62 15.12
C GLU A 245 -13.64 11.28 13.75
N TYR A 246 -12.39 11.46 13.30
CA TYR A 246 -12.08 12.05 12.00
C TYR A 246 -10.73 11.58 11.49
N ILE A 247 -10.54 11.62 10.18
CA ILE A 247 -9.24 11.49 9.54
C ILE A 247 -8.89 12.85 8.95
N LYS A 248 -7.72 13.37 9.36
CA LYS A 248 -7.20 14.61 8.78
C LYS A 248 -6.37 14.29 7.56
N ARG A 249 -6.79 14.79 6.39
CA ARG A 249 -6.04 14.69 5.13
C ARG A 249 -5.68 16.09 4.67
N GLU A 250 -4.38 16.37 4.61
CA GLU A 250 -3.84 17.73 4.45
C GLU A 250 -4.48 18.74 5.43
N ASN A 251 -5.37 19.61 4.95
CA ASN A 251 -6.09 20.63 5.72
C ASN A 251 -7.59 20.34 5.90
N THR A 252 -8.07 19.18 5.44
CA THR A 252 -9.48 18.81 5.49
C THR A 252 -9.70 17.72 6.55
N PHE A 253 -10.75 17.89 7.35
CA PHE A 253 -11.18 16.91 8.35
C PHE A 253 -12.32 16.09 7.76
N TYR A 254 -12.08 14.80 7.55
CA TYR A 254 -13.07 13.84 7.10
C TYR A 254 -13.69 13.20 8.34
N MET A 255 -14.92 13.58 8.65
CA MET A 255 -15.63 13.03 9.80
C MET A 255 -15.93 11.55 9.55
N ILE A 256 -15.67 10.71 10.55
CA ILE A 256 -15.95 9.29 10.51
C ILE A 256 -17.25 9.02 11.24
N ASP A 257 -18.19 8.39 10.53
CA ASP A 257 -19.41 7.89 11.14
C ASP A 257 -19.06 6.67 11.99
N ASN A 258 -19.32 6.77 13.29
CA ASN A 258 -19.23 5.64 14.22
C ASN A 258 -20.63 5.43 14.78
N SER A 259 -21.21 4.29 14.46
CA SER A 259 -22.59 3.94 14.78
C SER A 259 -22.67 2.53 15.37
N ASP A 260 -23.90 2.06 15.61
CA ASP A 260 -24.14 0.68 15.99
C ASP A 260 -23.88 -0.31 14.84
N GLU A 261 -23.82 0.17 13.59
CA GLU A 261 -23.58 -0.67 12.41
C GLU A 261 -22.09 -0.84 12.09
N HIS A 262 -21.26 0.15 12.40
CA HIS A 262 -19.82 0.07 12.20
C HIS A 262 -19.06 1.10 13.04
N LYS A 263 -17.81 0.78 13.38
CA LYS A 263 -16.87 1.66 14.08
C LYS A 263 -15.49 1.57 13.47
N MET A 264 -14.75 2.67 13.47
CA MET A 264 -13.38 2.73 12.97
C MET A 264 -12.37 2.95 14.10
N TYR A 265 -11.25 2.23 14.05
CA TYR A 265 -10.16 2.33 15.01
C TYR A 265 -8.83 2.53 14.26
N ASN A 266 -7.90 3.28 14.86
CA ASN A 266 -6.51 3.34 14.41
C ASN A 266 -5.70 2.33 15.21
N ILE A 267 -4.99 1.43 14.51
CA ILE A 267 -4.16 0.41 15.13
C ILE A 267 -2.69 0.80 14.97
N ASN A 268 -2.11 1.34 16.04
CA ASN A 268 -0.69 1.68 16.17
C ASN A 268 -0.13 2.59 15.05
N ASP A 269 -0.97 3.42 14.42
CA ASP A 269 -0.64 4.22 13.23
C ASP A 269 -0.14 3.40 12.03
N GLU A 270 -0.40 2.09 12.02
CA GLU A 270 -0.07 1.18 10.92
C GLU A 270 -1.23 1.11 9.92
N TYR A 271 -2.45 0.91 10.44
CA TYR A 271 -3.66 0.83 9.62
C TYR A 271 -4.90 1.29 10.40
N PHE A 272 -5.88 1.77 9.65
CA PHE A 272 -7.25 1.92 10.12
C PHE A 272 -8.00 0.62 9.94
N VAL A 273 -8.88 0.30 10.87
CA VAL A 273 -9.81 -0.82 10.76
C VAL A 273 -11.23 -0.36 11.00
N THR A 274 -12.09 -0.57 10.02
CA THR A 274 -13.55 -0.47 10.16
C THR A 274 -14.08 -1.85 10.52
N VAL A 275 -14.71 -1.96 11.68
CA VAL A 275 -15.38 -3.18 12.15
C VAL A 275 -16.87 -2.99 11.94
N PHE A 276 -17.51 -3.91 11.23
CA PHE A 276 -18.95 -3.90 10.96
C PHE A 276 -19.68 -4.82 11.92
N PHE A 277 -20.84 -4.41 12.38
CA PHE A 277 -21.67 -5.09 13.36
C PHE A 277 -23.05 -5.41 12.80
N ASP A 278 -23.60 -6.54 13.23
CA ASP A 278 -24.96 -6.97 12.90
C ASP A 278 -25.93 -6.50 13.99
N ILE A 279 -26.75 -5.50 13.67
CA ILE A 279 -27.70 -4.93 14.65
C ILE A 279 -28.85 -5.88 15.00
N PHE A 280 -29.04 -6.94 14.20
CA PHE A 280 -30.01 -7.99 14.47
C PHE A 280 -29.44 -9.18 15.25
N ASP A 281 -28.13 -9.18 15.55
CA ASP A 281 -27.44 -10.22 16.31
C ASP A 281 -26.59 -9.62 17.44
N ASP A 282 -27.23 -8.83 18.31
CA ASP A 282 -26.62 -8.21 19.50
C ASP A 282 -25.38 -7.36 19.20
N ASN A 283 -25.33 -6.68 18.04
CA ASN A 283 -24.18 -5.90 17.58
C ASN A 283 -22.87 -6.73 17.57
N LYS A 284 -22.96 -8.01 17.18
CA LYS A 284 -21.78 -8.85 16.98
C LYS A 284 -21.10 -8.51 15.66
N VAL A 285 -19.78 -8.64 15.63
CA VAL A 285 -18.96 -8.43 14.44
C VAL A 285 -19.42 -9.33 13.30
N THR A 286 -19.66 -8.77 12.11
CA THR A 286 -19.98 -9.52 10.87
C THR A 286 -18.82 -9.51 9.87
N SER A 287 -18.02 -8.44 9.83
CA SER A 287 -16.88 -8.29 8.93
C SER A 287 -15.94 -7.17 9.40
N TYR A 288 -14.79 -7.03 8.74
CA TYR A 288 -13.86 -5.94 8.99
C TYR A 288 -13.05 -5.59 7.74
N LEU A 289 -12.81 -4.29 7.57
CA LEU A 289 -12.04 -3.67 6.49
C LEU A 289 -10.83 -2.96 7.08
N LEU A 290 -9.63 -3.37 6.70
CA LEU A 290 -8.37 -2.76 7.07
C LEU A 290 -7.85 -1.96 5.88
N ILE A 291 -7.38 -0.74 6.10
CA ILE A 291 -6.68 0.09 5.12
C ILE A 291 -5.46 0.69 5.80
N ASP A 292 -4.27 0.57 5.19
CA ASP A 292 -3.05 1.14 5.74
C ASP A 292 -3.18 2.66 5.89
N CYS A 293 -2.57 3.22 6.95
CA CYS A 293 -2.75 4.62 7.29
C CYS A 293 -2.25 5.56 6.18
N GLN A 294 -1.20 5.20 5.44
CA GLN A 294 -0.66 6.06 4.39
C GLN A 294 -1.60 6.12 3.18
N THR A 295 -2.17 4.99 2.78
CA THR A 295 -3.18 4.93 1.71
C THR A 295 -4.45 5.69 2.10
N GLU A 296 -4.95 5.51 3.33
CA GLU A 296 -6.15 6.20 3.80
C GLU A 296 -5.94 7.72 3.90
N GLN A 297 -4.77 8.16 4.37
CA GLN A 297 -4.46 9.59 4.50
C GLN A 297 -4.16 10.27 3.16
N ALA A 298 -3.64 9.52 2.18
CA ALA A 298 -3.36 10.02 0.84
C ALA A 298 -4.60 10.06 -0.07
N PHE A 299 -5.73 9.50 0.37
CA PHE A 299 -6.94 9.45 -0.43
C PHE A 299 -7.66 10.80 -0.47
N ASP A 300 -8.01 11.28 -1.66
CA ASP A 300 -8.73 12.54 -1.83
C ASP A 300 -10.23 12.27 -2.00
N GLY A 301 -11.06 12.82 -1.11
CA GLY A 301 -12.52 12.63 -1.13
C GLY A 301 -13.02 11.34 -0.45
N TYR A 302 -14.31 11.05 -0.64
CA TYR A 302 -14.97 9.85 -0.08
C TYR A 302 -15.11 8.72 -1.11
N TYR A 303 -15.10 9.04 -2.40
CA TYR A 303 -15.45 8.14 -3.49
C TYR A 303 -14.30 7.98 -4.48
N GLY A 304 -14.19 6.78 -5.04
CA GLY A 304 -13.21 6.49 -6.07
C GLY A 304 -13.53 7.20 -7.37
N LYS A 305 -12.51 7.44 -8.20
CA LYS A 305 -12.70 8.04 -9.51
C LYS A 305 -13.62 7.16 -10.37
N PRO A 306 -14.74 7.69 -10.91
CA PRO A 306 -15.65 6.91 -11.73
C PRO A 306 -14.95 6.29 -12.94
N SER A 307 -15.14 4.99 -13.12
CA SER A 307 -14.65 4.23 -14.28
C SER A 307 -15.51 3.00 -14.50
N GLU A 308 -15.50 2.48 -15.73
CA GLU A 308 -16.18 1.22 -16.03
C GLU A 308 -15.59 0.04 -15.22
N GLU A 309 -14.28 0.04 -15.02
CA GLU A 309 -13.58 -0.97 -14.23
C GLU A 309 -13.99 -0.95 -12.76
N LEU A 310 -14.06 0.22 -12.13
CA LEU A 310 -14.54 0.36 -10.75
C LEU A 310 -16.00 -0.09 -10.61
N ARG A 311 -16.85 0.25 -11.59
CA ARG A 311 -18.24 -0.22 -11.62
C ARG A 311 -18.33 -1.75 -11.69
N ILE A 312 -17.54 -2.39 -12.57
CA ILE A 312 -17.50 -3.86 -12.70
C ILE A 312 -17.04 -4.48 -11.38
N SER A 313 -15.98 -3.93 -10.79
CA SER A 313 -15.40 -4.37 -9.52
C SER A 313 -16.48 -4.39 -8.43
N TYR A 314 -17.18 -3.27 -8.23
CA TYR A 314 -18.24 -3.21 -7.23
C TYR A 314 -19.41 -4.17 -7.51
N GLU A 315 -19.82 -4.37 -8.77
CA GLU A 315 -20.91 -5.31 -9.08
C GLU A 315 -20.55 -6.74 -8.70
N ARG A 316 -19.29 -7.12 -8.96
CA ARG A 316 -18.76 -8.45 -8.64
C ARG A 316 -18.49 -8.62 -7.14
N GLU A 317 -17.96 -7.61 -6.48
CA GLU A 317 -17.77 -7.60 -5.02
C GLU A 317 -19.11 -7.75 -4.29
N VAL A 318 -20.14 -6.97 -4.64
CA VAL A 318 -21.48 -7.10 -4.02
C VAL A 318 -22.05 -8.51 -4.20
N PHE A 319 -21.87 -9.12 -5.38
CA PHE A 319 -22.30 -10.49 -5.64
C PHE A 319 -21.56 -11.51 -4.76
N ASP A 320 -20.24 -11.38 -4.67
CA ASP A 320 -19.40 -12.26 -3.86
C ASP A 320 -19.70 -12.11 -2.35
N LEU A 321 -19.89 -10.88 -1.88
CA LEU A 321 -20.27 -10.59 -0.49
C LEU A 321 -21.61 -11.23 -0.12
N ALA A 322 -22.63 -11.08 -0.97
CA ALA A 322 -23.93 -11.73 -0.77
C ALA A 322 -23.79 -13.26 -0.68
N ASN A 323 -22.99 -13.86 -1.56
CA ASN A 323 -22.75 -15.29 -1.58
C ASN A 323 -21.91 -15.80 -0.40
N ALA A 324 -20.90 -15.04 0.02
CA ALA A 324 -20.11 -15.34 1.21
C ALA A 324 -21.00 -15.37 2.45
N VAL A 325 -21.87 -14.38 2.63
CA VAL A 325 -22.84 -14.37 3.74
C VAL A 325 -23.81 -15.55 3.68
N ARG A 326 -24.32 -15.89 2.49
CA ARG A 326 -25.21 -17.05 2.31
C ARG A 326 -24.53 -18.36 2.70
N VAL A 327 -23.31 -18.58 2.21
CA VAL A 327 -22.52 -19.78 2.52
C VAL A 327 -22.22 -19.87 4.03
N ARG A 328 -21.89 -18.75 4.69
CA ARG A 328 -21.74 -18.72 6.17
C ARG A 328 -23.01 -19.14 6.92
N ASN A 329 -24.18 -18.89 6.34
CA ASN A 329 -25.48 -19.26 6.90
C ASN A 329 -26.01 -20.61 6.37
N GLY A 330 -25.17 -21.41 5.69
CA GLY A 330 -25.56 -22.72 5.15
C GLY A 330 -26.53 -22.66 3.96
N LEU A 331 -26.66 -21.50 3.32
CA LEU A 331 -27.52 -21.29 2.16
C LEU A 331 -26.74 -21.53 0.85
N THR A 332 -27.47 -21.94 -0.19
CA THR A 332 -26.89 -22.11 -1.53
C THR A 332 -26.53 -20.74 -2.12
N PRO A 333 -25.31 -20.53 -2.65
CA PRO A 333 -24.95 -19.28 -3.29
C PRO A 333 -25.82 -19.03 -4.53
N PHE A 334 -26.11 -17.78 -4.80
CA PHE A 334 -26.75 -17.35 -6.03
C PHE A 334 -25.84 -17.61 -7.23
N ILE A 335 -26.46 -17.86 -8.38
CA ILE A 335 -25.78 -17.91 -9.68
C ILE A 335 -25.91 -16.54 -10.35
N TRP A 336 -24.78 -15.99 -10.78
CA TRP A 336 -24.73 -14.72 -11.52
C TRP A 336 -25.55 -14.81 -12.81
N ASN A 337 -26.26 -13.74 -13.16
CA ASN A 337 -26.99 -13.64 -14.42
C ASN A 337 -26.79 -12.24 -15.05
N ASP A 338 -26.26 -12.21 -16.27
CA ASP A 338 -25.91 -10.96 -16.96
C ASP A 338 -27.14 -10.14 -17.39
N GLU A 339 -28.21 -10.81 -17.80
CA GLU A 339 -29.46 -10.15 -18.23
C GLU A 339 -30.09 -9.37 -17.08
N ILE A 340 -30.20 -9.98 -15.90
CA ILE A 340 -30.77 -9.31 -14.74
C ILE A 340 -29.81 -8.25 -14.15
N ALA A 341 -28.50 -8.45 -14.26
CA ALA A 341 -27.51 -7.42 -13.90
C ALA A 341 -27.64 -6.18 -14.81
N ALA A 342 -27.92 -6.37 -16.11
CA ALA A 342 -28.18 -5.26 -17.02
C ALA A 342 -29.44 -4.48 -16.65
N VAL A 343 -30.52 -5.17 -16.23
CA VAL A 343 -31.75 -4.52 -15.72
C VAL A 343 -31.46 -3.73 -14.45
N ALA A 344 -30.74 -4.32 -13.49
CA ALA A 344 -30.34 -3.66 -12.25
C ALA A 344 -29.50 -2.40 -12.53
N ARG A 345 -28.58 -2.48 -13.51
CA ARG A 345 -27.69 -1.38 -13.87
C ARG A 345 -28.45 -0.23 -14.53
N ALA A 346 -29.44 -0.57 -15.36
CA ALA A 346 -30.33 0.42 -15.95
C ALA A 346 -31.12 1.17 -14.87
N HIS A 347 -31.60 0.48 -13.83
CA HIS A 347 -32.32 1.12 -12.72
C HIS A 347 -31.41 1.99 -11.85
N SER A 348 -30.20 1.52 -11.51
CA SER A 348 -29.20 2.36 -10.81
C SER A 348 -28.88 3.63 -11.60
N LYS A 349 -28.73 3.52 -12.92
CA LYS A 349 -28.50 4.66 -13.79
C LYS A 349 -29.70 5.61 -13.82
N ASP A 350 -30.92 5.08 -13.88
CA ASP A 350 -32.15 5.86 -13.88
C ASP A 350 -32.29 6.68 -12.59
N MET A 351 -32.09 6.03 -11.43
CA MET A 351 -32.14 6.67 -10.12
C MET A 351 -31.17 7.86 -9.99
N VAL A 352 -29.92 7.68 -10.42
CA VAL A 352 -28.90 8.75 -10.38
C VAL A 352 -29.25 9.86 -11.37
N LEU A 353 -29.47 9.53 -12.65
CA LEU A 353 -29.67 10.56 -13.68
C LEU A 353 -30.96 11.37 -13.50
N ASN A 354 -31.97 10.80 -12.84
CA ASN A 354 -33.26 11.45 -12.61
C ASN A 354 -33.47 11.87 -11.15
N ASN A 355 -32.43 11.84 -10.31
CA ASN A 355 -32.44 12.34 -8.93
C ASN A 355 -33.58 11.77 -8.06
N TYR A 356 -33.77 10.45 -8.07
CA TYR A 356 -34.77 9.80 -7.23
C TYR A 356 -34.24 8.49 -6.64
N PHE A 357 -34.84 8.06 -5.53
CA PHE A 357 -34.53 6.79 -4.87
C PHE A 357 -35.82 6.02 -4.57
N SER A 358 -36.14 5.04 -5.41
CA SER A 358 -37.38 4.26 -5.34
C SER A 358 -37.25 2.94 -6.11
N HIS A 359 -37.98 1.91 -5.65
CA HIS A 359 -38.11 0.64 -6.38
C HIS A 359 -38.87 0.81 -7.71
N ALA A 360 -39.92 1.64 -7.72
CA ALA A 360 -40.62 2.01 -8.95
C ALA A 360 -39.88 3.17 -9.63
N ASN A 361 -39.71 3.09 -10.96
CA ASN A 361 -39.15 4.20 -11.72
C ASN A 361 -40.18 5.32 -11.95
N LEU A 362 -39.77 6.40 -12.62
CA LEU A 362 -40.65 7.54 -12.90
C LEU A 362 -41.78 7.24 -13.89
N GLN A 363 -41.77 6.06 -14.54
CA GLN A 363 -42.87 5.55 -15.35
C GLN A 363 -43.78 4.60 -14.55
N GLU A 364 -43.62 4.53 -13.23
CA GLU A 364 -44.33 3.65 -12.31
C GLU A 364 -44.06 2.14 -12.56
N GLU A 365 -43.03 1.80 -13.35
CA GLU A 365 -42.61 0.41 -13.55
C GLU A 365 -41.87 -0.08 -12.30
N SER A 366 -42.41 -1.14 -11.69
CA SER A 366 -41.79 -1.85 -10.58
C SER A 366 -40.56 -2.66 -11.06
N PRO A 367 -39.74 -3.23 -10.15
CA PRO A 367 -38.64 -4.11 -10.52
C PRO A 367 -39.11 -5.29 -11.38
N PHE A 368 -40.31 -5.79 -11.09
CA PHE A 368 -40.98 -6.89 -11.77
C PHE A 368 -41.35 -6.54 -13.21
N ASP A 369 -41.94 -5.36 -13.42
CA ASP A 369 -42.26 -4.86 -14.76
C ASP A 369 -40.99 -4.71 -15.61
N ARG A 370 -39.90 -4.21 -15.01
CA ARG A 370 -38.59 -4.09 -15.68
C ARG A 370 -38.00 -5.45 -16.08
N MET A 371 -38.19 -6.48 -15.25
CA MET A 371 -37.77 -7.85 -15.54
C MET A 371 -38.60 -8.49 -16.66
N GLU A 372 -39.93 -8.37 -16.60
CA GLU A 372 -40.84 -8.91 -17.61
C GLU A 372 -40.61 -8.27 -18.99
N LYS A 373 -40.34 -6.96 -19.03
CA LYS A 373 -40.08 -6.20 -20.25
C LYS A 373 -38.89 -6.70 -21.06
N VAL A 374 -37.90 -7.32 -20.40
CA VAL A 374 -36.75 -7.96 -21.07
C VAL A 374 -36.91 -9.47 -21.24
N GLY A 375 -38.09 -10.01 -20.92
CA GLY A 375 -38.43 -11.42 -21.11
C GLY A 375 -37.98 -12.36 -19.99
N ILE A 376 -37.61 -11.85 -18.82
CA ILE A 376 -37.21 -12.68 -17.68
C ILE A 376 -38.47 -13.17 -16.95
N GLY A 377 -38.83 -14.43 -17.18
CA GLY A 377 -39.86 -15.12 -16.39
C GLY A 377 -39.29 -15.65 -15.07
N TYR A 378 -40.10 -15.64 -14.00
CA TYR A 378 -39.69 -16.11 -12.67
C TYR A 378 -40.88 -16.64 -11.86
N THR A 379 -40.58 -17.43 -10.82
CA THR A 379 -41.56 -17.89 -9.81
C THR A 379 -41.52 -17.04 -8.54
N SER A 380 -40.37 -16.44 -8.25
CA SER A 380 -40.17 -15.43 -7.22
C SER A 380 -39.10 -14.44 -7.68
N ALA A 381 -39.23 -13.18 -7.27
CA ALA A 381 -38.24 -12.15 -7.51
C ALA A 381 -38.21 -11.15 -6.35
N GLY A 382 -37.12 -10.38 -6.23
CA GLY A 382 -36.94 -9.33 -5.24
C GLY A 382 -35.90 -8.32 -5.69
N GLU A 383 -35.91 -7.13 -5.08
CA GLU A 383 -34.94 -6.07 -5.35
C GLU A 383 -34.43 -5.47 -4.03
N ASN A 384 -33.12 -5.23 -3.96
CA ASN A 384 -32.53 -4.30 -3.00
C ASN A 384 -31.94 -3.11 -3.75
N ILE A 385 -32.10 -1.91 -3.21
CA ILE A 385 -31.46 -0.69 -3.71
C ILE A 385 -30.70 0.02 -2.60
N ALA A 386 -29.59 0.68 -2.94
CA ALA A 386 -28.84 1.55 -2.04
C ALA A 386 -28.28 2.73 -2.82
N MET A 387 -28.05 3.86 -2.15
CA MET A 387 -27.51 5.07 -2.76
C MET A 387 -26.66 5.84 -1.74
N GLY A 388 -25.50 6.33 -2.19
CA GLY A 388 -24.57 7.14 -1.39
C GLY A 388 -23.53 6.36 -0.57
N GLN A 389 -23.48 5.03 -0.68
CA GLN A 389 -22.42 4.24 -0.04
C GLN A 389 -21.13 4.33 -0.86
N THR A 390 -19.99 4.48 -0.16
CA THR A 390 -18.70 4.79 -0.78
C THR A 390 -18.11 3.64 -1.60
N GLU A 391 -18.46 2.40 -1.27
CA GLU A 391 -18.02 1.18 -1.96
C GLU A 391 -18.96 -0.01 -1.70
N ALA A 392 -18.76 -1.09 -2.45
CA ALA A 392 -19.54 -2.32 -2.40
C ALA A 392 -19.67 -2.92 -0.99
N ILE A 393 -18.60 -2.88 -0.19
CA ILE A 393 -18.59 -3.40 1.19
C ILE A 393 -19.61 -2.65 2.05
N PHE A 394 -19.60 -1.32 2.04
CA PHE A 394 -20.55 -0.51 2.83
C PHE A 394 -21.99 -0.67 2.34
N ALA A 395 -22.22 -0.76 1.03
CA ALA A 395 -23.54 -1.06 0.49
C ALA A 395 -24.07 -2.42 0.98
N HIS A 396 -23.22 -3.44 0.97
CA HIS A 396 -23.57 -4.77 1.44
C HIS A 396 -23.92 -4.82 2.92
N GLU A 397 -23.08 -4.24 3.78
CA GLU A 397 -23.31 -4.25 5.22
C GLU A 397 -24.56 -3.44 5.60
N ALA A 398 -24.82 -2.32 4.92
CA ALA A 398 -26.06 -1.55 5.10
C ALA A 398 -27.32 -2.36 4.74
N TRP A 399 -27.30 -3.16 3.67
CA TRP A 399 -28.41 -4.06 3.35
C TRP A 399 -28.59 -5.15 4.40
N MET A 400 -27.50 -5.70 4.95
CA MET A 400 -27.57 -6.71 6.01
C MET A 400 -28.14 -6.17 7.32
N ASN A 401 -27.96 -4.87 7.60
CA ASN A 401 -28.55 -4.16 8.74
C ASN A 401 -29.95 -3.56 8.43
N SER A 402 -30.55 -3.90 7.29
CA SER A 402 -31.92 -3.54 6.97
C SER A 402 -32.81 -4.78 6.82
N HIS A 403 -33.83 -4.91 7.66
CA HIS A 403 -34.63 -6.14 7.76
C HIS A 403 -35.18 -6.62 6.39
N GLY A 404 -35.79 -5.71 5.61
CA GLY A 404 -36.35 -6.05 4.30
C GLY A 404 -35.28 -6.49 3.29
N HIS A 405 -34.17 -5.76 3.23
CA HIS A 405 -33.08 -6.07 2.30
C HIS A 405 -32.36 -7.38 2.66
N ARG A 406 -32.16 -7.61 3.97
CA ARG A 406 -31.58 -8.83 4.53
C ARG A 406 -32.40 -10.08 4.17
N LEU A 407 -33.73 -9.98 4.21
CA LEU A 407 -34.61 -11.09 3.82
C LEU A 407 -34.42 -11.50 2.36
N ASN A 408 -34.10 -10.56 1.47
CA ASN A 408 -33.79 -10.90 0.08
C ASN A 408 -32.45 -11.64 -0.04
N ILE A 409 -31.39 -11.15 0.62
CA ILE A 409 -30.05 -11.76 0.59
C ILE A 409 -30.05 -13.16 1.20
N LEU A 410 -30.80 -13.37 2.29
CA LEU A 410 -30.94 -14.66 2.98
C LEU A 410 -32.12 -15.51 2.47
N GLY A 411 -32.86 -15.01 1.47
CA GLY A 411 -34.05 -15.64 0.91
C GLY A 411 -33.75 -16.81 -0.03
N SER A 412 -34.80 -17.44 -0.53
CA SER A 412 -34.73 -18.63 -1.40
C SER A 412 -34.72 -18.29 -2.90
N PHE A 413 -33.95 -17.30 -3.31
CA PHE A 413 -33.71 -17.01 -4.73
C PHE A 413 -32.53 -17.85 -5.27
N GLU A 414 -32.52 -18.12 -6.57
CA GLU A 414 -31.44 -18.87 -7.22
C GLU A 414 -30.45 -18.00 -8.01
N ARG A 415 -30.92 -16.89 -8.56
CA ARG A 415 -30.16 -15.99 -9.43
C ARG A 415 -30.05 -14.63 -8.80
N LEU A 416 -28.90 -13.99 -9.00
CA LEU A 416 -28.64 -12.61 -8.62
C LEU A 416 -27.91 -11.93 -9.78
N GLY A 417 -28.35 -10.73 -10.13
CA GLY A 417 -27.52 -9.79 -10.87
C GLY A 417 -27.46 -8.47 -10.13
N VAL A 418 -26.27 -7.91 -10.12
CA VAL A 418 -25.96 -6.65 -9.47
C VAL A 418 -25.70 -5.63 -10.56
N GLY A 419 -26.30 -4.46 -10.41
CA GLY A 419 -26.09 -3.34 -11.29
C GLY A 419 -25.71 -2.11 -10.49
N ILE A 420 -24.69 -1.39 -10.96
CA ILE A 420 -24.20 -0.19 -10.30
C ILE A 420 -24.06 0.93 -11.32
N TYR A 421 -24.37 2.14 -10.90
CA TYR A 421 -24.05 3.34 -11.65
C TYR A 421 -23.30 4.32 -10.74
N ILE A 422 -22.12 4.72 -11.21
CA ILE A 422 -21.27 5.72 -10.54
C ILE A 422 -21.45 7.01 -11.34
N GLY A 423 -22.20 7.95 -10.78
CA GLY A 423 -22.43 9.28 -11.33
C GLY A 423 -21.27 10.24 -11.09
N ASP A 424 -21.49 11.50 -11.43
CA ASP A 424 -20.59 12.59 -11.04
C ASP A 424 -20.89 13.01 -9.58
N TYR A 425 -19.91 13.64 -8.91
CA TYR A 425 -20.09 14.27 -7.60
C TYR A 425 -20.73 13.38 -6.51
N ASP A 426 -20.12 12.23 -6.22
CA ASP A 426 -20.45 11.41 -5.04
C ASP A 426 -21.79 10.63 -5.11
N GLU A 427 -22.42 10.56 -6.28
CA GLU A 427 -23.68 9.83 -6.49
C GLU A 427 -23.44 8.40 -7.01
N ILE A 428 -23.41 7.42 -6.10
CA ILE A 428 -23.39 6.00 -6.48
C ILE A 428 -24.72 5.36 -6.12
N ALA A 429 -25.34 4.69 -7.09
CA ALA A 429 -26.49 3.82 -6.87
C ALA A 429 -26.12 2.35 -7.10
N TYR A 430 -26.66 1.50 -6.23
CA TYR A 430 -26.50 0.07 -6.27
C TYR A 430 -27.88 -0.60 -6.35
N THR A 431 -28.00 -1.65 -7.16
CA THR A 431 -29.22 -2.46 -7.26
C THR A 431 -28.87 -3.94 -7.30
N GLN A 432 -29.49 -4.73 -6.43
CA GLN A 432 -29.48 -6.19 -6.49
C GLN A 432 -30.85 -6.68 -6.94
N ASN A 433 -30.91 -7.40 -8.05
CA ASN A 433 -32.13 -8.06 -8.50
C ASN A 433 -31.99 -9.57 -8.37
N PHE A 434 -32.89 -10.16 -7.60
CA PHE A 434 -32.94 -11.57 -7.28
C PHE A 434 -34.09 -12.23 -8.01
N TYR A 435 -33.91 -13.46 -8.49
CA TYR A 435 -35.04 -14.25 -8.99
C TYR A 435 -34.81 -15.76 -8.99
N THR A 436 -35.90 -16.51 -9.09
CA THR A 436 -35.90 -17.96 -9.33
C THR A 436 -36.59 -18.25 -10.66
N PRO A 437 -35.89 -18.83 -11.66
CA PRO A 437 -36.49 -19.20 -12.93
C PRO A 437 -37.67 -20.18 -12.75
N PRO A 438 -38.63 -20.24 -13.68
CA PRO A 438 -39.64 -21.28 -13.70
C PRO A 438 -38.98 -22.66 -13.81
N THR A 439 -39.44 -23.64 -13.01
CA THR A 439 -39.01 -25.04 -13.17
C THR A 439 -39.32 -25.49 -14.60
N ARG A 440 -38.29 -25.94 -15.31
CA ARG A 440 -38.42 -26.53 -16.65
C ARG A 440 -39.09 -27.88 -16.60
#